data_AF-A0A6P0J1I3-F1
#
_entry.id   AF-A0A6P0J1I3-F1
#
_cell.length_a   1.000
_cell.length_b   1.000
_cell.length_c   1.000
_cell.angle_alpha   90.00
_cell.angle_beta   90.00
_cell.angle_gamma   90.00
#
_symmetry.space_group_name_H-M   'P 1'
#
loop_
_entity.id
_entity.type
_entity.pdbx_description
1 polymer ?
#
loop_
_entity_poly.entity_id
_entity_poly.type
_entity_poly.pdbx_seq_one_letter_code
_entity_poly.pdbx_strand_id
1 'polypeptide(L)'
;MINNFSPSPLPVASNNGNFPPLPQGSPWLEPDDSEWDLGRWLMVLERRSLVIIGVVATGMSYVYPRTVNEEPIYQSKFRILVEPVNAANDLGNLTSVLGQQNLKSGLDYETQIQVLRSPELMALVLQELQKTHPEISYNSLISDLKITRLGKTKILEISYQGNDPDLILTILNQLAEVYLTYSLEER
;
A
#
# COMPACT_ATOMS: atom_id res chain seq x y z
N MET A 1 31.70 6.41 89.86
CA MET A 1 31.14 5.29 89.06
C MET A 1 31.94 5.27 87.75
N ILE A 2 32.90 4.33 87.59
CA ILE A 2 32.82 3.13 86.71
C ILE A 2 32.83 3.55 85.21
N ASN A 3 33.68 3.15 84.27
CA ASN A 3 34.80 2.19 84.11
C ASN A 3 35.59 2.62 82.84
N ASN A 4 36.93 2.61 82.87
CA ASN A 4 37.82 1.60 82.26
C ASN A 4 37.61 1.31 80.76
N PHE A 5 38.53 1.81 79.92
CA PHE A 5 38.89 1.16 78.65
C PHE A 5 40.42 1.17 78.50
N SER A 6 41.02 0.02 78.80
CA SER A 6 42.37 -0.30 78.35
C SER A 6 42.29 -0.85 76.92
N PRO A 7 43.03 -0.33 75.94
CA PRO A 7 43.25 -1.04 74.69
C PRO A 7 44.45 -2.00 74.83
N SER A 8 44.18 -3.30 74.73
CA SER A 8 45.21 -4.33 74.60
C SER A 8 45.96 -4.17 73.26
N PRO A 9 47.29 -4.42 73.20
CA PRO A 9 48.03 -4.35 71.95
C PRO A 9 47.70 -5.56 71.05
N LEU A 10 47.51 -5.31 69.76
CA LEU A 10 47.40 -6.37 68.77
C LEU A 10 48.78 -7.00 68.51
N PRO A 11 48.89 -8.34 68.40
CA PRO A 11 50.16 -9.01 68.20
C PRO A 11 50.70 -8.76 66.78
N VAL A 12 51.95 -8.30 66.70
CA VAL A 12 52.72 -8.31 65.45
C VAL A 12 53.18 -9.74 65.21
N ALA A 13 52.50 -10.44 64.31
CA ALA A 13 52.94 -11.76 63.84
C ALA A 13 54.01 -11.58 62.75
N SER A 14 55.21 -12.05 63.08
CA SER A 14 56.40 -12.12 62.25
C SER A 14 56.22 -13.04 61.04
N ASN A 15 56.51 -12.50 59.86
CA ASN A 15 57.33 -13.06 58.78
C ASN A 15 57.38 -14.60 58.62
N ASN A 16 56.74 -15.13 57.58
CA ASN A 16 57.34 -16.00 56.55
C ASN A 16 56.26 -16.62 55.64
N GLY A 17 56.42 -16.43 54.32
CA GLY A 17 55.91 -17.38 53.32
C GLY A 17 54.80 -16.87 52.38
N ASN A 18 55.09 -16.96 51.08
CA ASN A 18 54.16 -16.96 49.94
C ASN A 18 53.26 -15.74 49.72
N PHE A 19 53.64 -14.89 48.77
CA PHE A 19 52.69 -14.03 48.06
C PHE A 19 51.72 -14.93 47.26
N PRO A 20 50.40 -14.71 47.34
CA PRO A 20 49.46 -15.39 46.45
C PRO A 20 49.69 -14.93 45.00
N PRO A 21 49.51 -15.80 43.98
CA PRO A 21 49.57 -15.36 42.60
C PRO A 21 48.46 -14.33 42.34
N LEU A 22 48.79 -13.27 41.60
CA LEU A 22 47.81 -12.27 41.14
C LEU A 22 46.67 -12.99 40.40
N PRO A 23 45.41 -12.56 40.60
CA PRO A 23 44.27 -13.18 39.93
C PRO A 23 44.45 -13.08 38.42
N GLN A 24 44.53 -14.23 37.76
CA GLN A 24 44.46 -14.29 36.30
C GLN A 24 43.14 -13.65 35.85
N GLY A 25 43.25 -12.81 34.82
CA GLY A 25 42.11 -12.11 34.23
C GLY A 25 40.95 -13.07 33.99
N SER A 26 39.77 -12.61 34.37
CA SER A 26 38.51 -13.25 34.04
C SER A 26 38.45 -13.62 32.55
N PRO A 27 38.05 -14.85 32.18
CA PRO A 27 37.81 -15.23 30.79
C PRO A 27 36.54 -14.58 30.20
N TRP A 28 35.95 -13.63 30.93
CA TRP A 28 34.76 -12.90 30.49
C TRP A 28 35.16 -11.85 29.46
N LEU A 29 35.22 -12.27 28.21
CA LEU A 29 34.66 -11.61 27.01
C LEU A 29 35.33 -12.26 25.79
N GLU A 30 34.97 -13.51 25.48
CA GLU A 30 34.86 -13.85 24.07
C GLU A 30 33.57 -13.19 23.57
N PRO A 31 33.64 -12.33 22.53
CA PRO A 31 32.43 -11.89 21.86
C PRO A 31 31.85 -13.16 21.22
N ASP A 32 30.68 -13.59 21.71
CA ASP A 32 29.89 -14.62 21.06
C ASP A 32 29.49 -14.03 19.70
N ASP A 33 30.23 -14.43 18.68
CA ASP A 33 30.01 -14.02 17.31
C ASP A 33 28.54 -14.27 17.00
N SER A 34 27.89 -13.24 16.48
CA SER A 34 26.45 -13.15 16.25
C SER A 34 25.91 -14.27 15.34
N GLU A 35 25.75 -15.46 15.88
CA GLU A 35 24.96 -16.56 15.34
C GLU A 35 23.70 -16.59 16.19
N TRP A 36 22.55 -16.33 15.57
CA TRP A 36 21.26 -16.35 16.27
C TRP A 36 21.16 -17.56 17.19
N ASP A 37 21.00 -17.32 18.49
CA ASP A 37 20.95 -18.34 19.54
C ASP A 37 19.60 -19.10 19.50
N LEU A 38 19.26 -19.67 18.34
CA LEU A 38 18.00 -20.35 18.03
C LEU A 38 17.75 -21.51 18.99
N GLY A 39 18.81 -22.17 19.45
CA GLY A 39 18.74 -23.25 20.44
C GLY A 39 18.20 -22.76 21.79
N ARG A 40 18.62 -21.57 22.24
CA ARG A 40 18.12 -20.96 23.48
C ARG A 40 16.65 -20.57 23.36
N TRP A 41 16.21 -20.06 22.21
CA TRP A 41 14.81 -19.73 21.95
C TRP A 41 13.91 -20.97 21.85
N LEU A 42 14.38 -22.05 21.21
CA LEU A 42 13.66 -23.32 21.14
C LEU A 42 13.42 -23.92 22.53
N MET A 43 14.42 -23.83 23.43
CA MET A 43 14.27 -24.31 24.81
C MET A 43 13.24 -23.49 25.61
N VAL A 44 13.16 -22.18 25.36
CA VAL A 44 12.12 -21.31 25.94
C VAL A 44 10.74 -21.64 25.36
N LEU A 45 10.66 -21.91 24.06
CA LEU A 45 9.43 -22.29 23.38
C LEU A 45 8.88 -23.61 23.93
N GLU A 46 9.71 -24.62 24.16
CA GLU A 46 9.29 -25.91 24.73
C GLU A 46 8.72 -25.73 26.15
N ARG A 47 9.42 -24.99 27.01
CA ARG A 47 9.03 -24.79 28.42
C ARG A 47 7.85 -23.84 28.63
N ARG A 48 7.62 -22.89 27.71
CA ARG A 48 6.58 -21.86 27.83
C ARG A 48 5.55 -21.87 26.71
N SER A 49 5.51 -22.97 25.92
CA SER A 49 4.61 -23.15 24.78
C SER A 49 3.16 -22.81 25.10
N LEU A 50 2.63 -23.27 26.24
CA LEU A 50 1.24 -23.00 26.65
C LEU A 50 0.94 -21.50 26.84
N VAL A 51 1.85 -20.75 27.46
CA VAL A 51 1.67 -19.31 27.68
C VAL A 51 1.78 -18.56 26.35
N ILE A 52 2.76 -18.93 25.52
CA ILE A 52 2.98 -18.32 24.21
C ILE A 52 1.76 -18.57 23.30
N ILE A 53 1.27 -19.81 23.23
CA ILE A 53 0.05 -20.16 22.51
C ILE A 53 -1.14 -19.37 23.05
N GLY A 54 -1.28 -19.23 24.37
CA GLY A 54 -2.37 -18.45 24.98
C GLY A 54 -2.37 -16.98 24.55
N VAL A 55 -1.20 -16.33 24.56
CA VAL A 55 -1.05 -14.93 24.14
C VAL A 55 -1.30 -14.78 22.63
N VAL A 56 -0.73 -15.67 21.82
CA VAL A 56 -0.93 -15.68 20.35
C VAL A 56 -2.40 -15.92 20.01
N ALA A 57 -3.03 -16.92 20.63
CA ALA A 57 -4.43 -17.25 20.41
C ALA A 57 -5.34 -16.08 20.82
N THR A 58 -5.08 -15.41 21.95
CA THR A 58 -5.85 -14.24 22.38
C THR A 58 -5.72 -13.09 21.37
N GLY A 59 -4.50 -12.82 20.89
CA GLY A 59 -4.28 -11.80 19.86
C GLY A 59 -4.96 -12.15 18.54
N MET A 60 -4.84 -13.39 18.08
CA MET A 60 -5.51 -13.86 16.86
C MET A 60 -7.02 -13.82 16.98
N SER A 61 -7.60 -14.27 18.10
CA SER A 61 -9.05 -14.21 18.33
C SER A 61 -9.60 -12.78 18.31
N TYR A 62 -8.79 -11.78 18.64
CA TYR A 62 -9.19 -10.37 18.56
C TYR A 62 -9.19 -9.83 17.12
N VAL A 63 -8.17 -10.17 16.32
CA VAL A 63 -7.99 -9.63 14.96
C VAL A 63 -8.79 -10.42 13.91
N TYR A 64 -8.84 -11.75 14.04
CA TYR A 64 -9.46 -12.66 13.08
C TYR A 64 -10.91 -12.31 12.70
N PRO A 65 -11.86 -12.10 13.64
CA PRO A 65 -13.23 -11.75 13.27
C PRO A 65 -13.33 -10.39 12.59
N ARG A 66 -12.37 -9.50 12.83
CA ARG A 66 -12.33 -8.17 12.23
C ARG A 66 -11.86 -8.23 10.78
N THR A 67 -10.81 -9.01 10.51
CA THR A 67 -10.24 -9.18 9.16
C THR A 67 -11.14 -10.02 8.25
N VAL A 68 -11.84 -11.03 8.77
CA VAL A 68 -12.74 -11.87 7.95
C VAL A 68 -13.97 -11.10 7.46
N ASN A 69 -14.39 -10.05 8.17
CA ASN A 69 -15.53 -9.21 7.80
C ASN A 69 -15.16 -8.01 6.92
N GLU A 70 -13.93 -7.90 6.44
CA GLU A 70 -13.58 -6.86 5.46
C GLU A 70 -14.22 -7.19 4.11
N GLU A 71 -15.11 -6.31 3.64
CA GLU A 71 -15.76 -6.48 2.33
C GLU A 71 -14.70 -6.40 1.22
N PRO A 72 -14.57 -7.43 0.36
CA PRO A 72 -13.58 -7.40 -0.71
C PRO A 72 -14.00 -6.36 -1.76
N ILE A 73 -13.11 -5.40 -2.02
CA ILE A 73 -13.29 -4.42 -3.11
C ILE A 73 -12.63 -4.97 -4.36
N TYR A 74 -13.45 -5.26 -5.37
CA TYR A 74 -13.00 -5.67 -6.69
C TYR A 74 -12.79 -4.45 -7.58
N GLN A 75 -11.87 -4.56 -8.54
CA GLN A 75 -11.62 -3.51 -9.52
C GLN A 75 -11.39 -4.12 -10.90
N SER A 76 -12.09 -3.59 -11.90
CA SER A 76 -11.89 -3.95 -13.31
C SER A 76 -11.48 -2.72 -14.13
N LYS A 77 -10.78 -2.95 -15.25
CA LYS A 77 -10.24 -1.88 -16.08
C LYS A 77 -10.12 -2.23 -17.55
N PHE A 78 -10.32 -1.24 -18.41
CA PHE A 78 -10.04 -1.30 -19.84
C PHE A 78 -9.27 -0.05 -20.30
N ARG A 79 -8.76 -0.09 -21.53
CA ARG A 79 -7.91 0.95 -22.08
C ARG A 79 -8.41 1.37 -23.45
N ILE A 80 -8.40 2.68 -23.69
CA ILE A 80 -8.76 3.25 -24.98
C ILE A 80 -7.64 4.17 -25.47
N LEU A 81 -7.36 4.11 -26.77
CA LEU A 81 -6.46 5.04 -27.44
C LEU A 81 -7.26 6.25 -27.90
N VAL A 82 -6.90 7.44 -27.43
CA VAL A 82 -7.55 8.68 -27.83
C VAL A 82 -6.64 9.41 -28.80
N GLU A 83 -7.15 9.66 -30.01
CA GLU A 83 -6.45 10.41 -31.05
C GLU A 83 -7.08 11.79 -31.21
N PRO A 84 -6.27 12.82 -31.49
CA PRO A 84 -6.79 14.17 -31.66
C PRO A 84 -7.47 14.28 -33.03
N VAL A 85 -8.76 14.60 -33.05
CA VAL A 85 -9.57 14.77 -34.28
C VAL A 85 -8.99 15.81 -35.26
N ASN A 86 -8.14 16.74 -34.77
CA ASN A 86 -7.62 17.87 -35.55
C ASN A 86 -6.11 17.82 -35.89
N ALA A 87 -5.34 16.80 -35.48
CA ALA A 87 -3.89 16.84 -35.68
C ALA A 87 -3.43 16.62 -37.14
N ALA A 88 -4.30 16.08 -38.00
CA ALA A 88 -3.94 15.80 -39.38
C ALA A 88 -4.01 17.04 -40.31
N ASN A 89 -4.87 18.02 -40.02
CA ASN A 89 -5.22 19.05 -41.01
C ASN A 89 -4.69 20.47 -40.75
N ASP A 90 -4.28 20.86 -39.55
CA ASP A 90 -4.07 22.29 -39.25
C ASP A 90 -2.65 22.69 -38.81
N LEU A 91 -1.78 21.73 -38.46
CA LEU A 91 -0.46 22.04 -37.90
C LEU A 91 0.67 22.14 -38.93
N GLY A 92 0.46 21.71 -40.18
CA GLY A 92 1.48 21.79 -41.22
C GLY A 92 1.68 23.19 -41.82
N ASN A 93 0.64 24.06 -41.78
CA ASN A 93 0.64 25.33 -42.51
C ASN A 93 0.84 26.57 -41.61
N LEU A 94 0.45 26.51 -40.34
CA LEU A 94 0.54 27.66 -39.41
C LEU A 94 1.83 27.71 -38.57
N THR A 95 2.52 26.58 -38.40
CA THR A 95 3.77 26.49 -37.62
C THR A 95 4.98 27.08 -38.33
N SER A 96 4.93 27.26 -39.66
CA SER A 96 6.00 27.92 -40.42
C SER A 96 6.00 29.45 -40.27
N VAL A 97 4.86 30.05 -39.88
CA VAL A 97 4.66 31.51 -39.88
C VAL A 97 4.77 32.12 -38.47
N LEU A 98 4.44 31.38 -37.42
CA LEU A 98 4.40 31.89 -36.05
C LEU A 98 5.40 31.13 -35.18
N GLY A 99 6.60 31.70 -35.09
CA GLY A 99 7.75 31.11 -34.39
C GLY A 99 7.38 30.55 -33.01
N GLN A 100 7.63 29.26 -32.84
CA GLN A 100 8.10 28.59 -31.63
C GLN A 100 7.51 29.09 -30.29
N GLN A 101 6.21 29.39 -30.27
CA GLN A 101 5.46 29.39 -29.02
C GLN A 101 5.09 27.94 -28.74
N ASN A 102 5.21 27.55 -27.47
CA ASN A 102 4.85 26.23 -26.94
C ASN A 102 3.41 25.87 -27.30
N LEU A 103 3.20 25.38 -28.52
CA LEU A 103 2.02 24.63 -28.88
C LEU A 103 2.09 23.39 -28.02
N LYS A 104 1.34 23.39 -26.92
CA LYS A 104 0.86 22.16 -26.31
C LYS A 104 0.01 21.47 -27.38
N SER A 105 0.64 20.89 -28.40
CA SER A 105 0.05 19.96 -29.37
C SER A 105 -0.24 18.61 -28.70
N GLY A 106 -0.48 18.63 -27.39
CA GLY A 106 -0.93 17.50 -26.60
C GLY A 106 -2.43 17.63 -26.50
N LEU A 107 -3.11 16.68 -27.10
CA LEU A 107 -4.52 16.34 -26.88
C LEU A 107 -4.99 16.80 -25.49
N ASP A 108 -6.07 17.57 -25.43
CA ASP A 108 -6.61 18.05 -24.16
C ASP A 108 -7.34 16.92 -23.43
N TYR A 109 -6.56 16.06 -22.78
CA TYR A 109 -7.06 14.88 -22.08
C TYR A 109 -8.00 15.26 -20.93
N GLU A 110 -7.81 16.41 -20.30
CA GLU A 110 -8.70 16.88 -19.23
C GLU A 110 -10.09 17.13 -19.80
N THR A 111 -10.17 17.85 -20.93
CA THR A 111 -11.44 18.05 -21.64
C THR A 111 -12.03 16.72 -22.11
N GLN A 112 -11.25 15.79 -22.68
CA GLN A 112 -11.77 14.48 -23.08
C GLN A 112 -12.35 13.69 -21.89
N ILE A 113 -11.63 13.67 -20.75
CA ILE A 113 -12.09 12.98 -19.54
C ILE A 113 -13.38 13.62 -19.03
N GLN A 114 -13.50 14.95 -19.07
CA GLN A 114 -14.72 15.65 -18.68
C GLN A 114 -15.90 15.30 -19.58
N VAL A 115 -15.68 15.19 -20.89
CA VAL A 115 -16.70 14.74 -21.85
C VAL A 115 -17.12 13.30 -21.57
N LEU A 116 -16.16 12.39 -21.36
CA LEU A 116 -16.45 10.99 -21.02
C LEU A 116 -17.20 10.84 -19.68
N ARG A 117 -17.06 11.81 -18.76
CA ARG A 117 -17.82 11.86 -17.50
C ARG A 117 -19.12 12.66 -17.59
N SER A 118 -19.47 13.19 -18.77
CA SER A 118 -20.64 14.05 -18.91
C SER A 118 -21.93 13.30 -18.58
N PRO A 119 -22.93 13.98 -17.98
CA PRO A 119 -24.23 13.38 -17.70
C PRO A 119 -24.92 12.82 -18.94
N GLU A 120 -24.71 13.42 -20.11
CA GLU A 120 -25.31 13.00 -21.38
C GLU A 120 -24.78 11.64 -21.83
N LEU A 121 -23.45 11.45 -21.86
CA LEU A 121 -22.87 10.14 -22.19
C LEU A 121 -23.16 9.09 -21.11
N MET A 122 -23.15 9.48 -19.84
CA MET A 122 -23.49 8.57 -18.74
C MET A 122 -24.96 8.15 -18.75
N ALA A 123 -25.86 8.99 -19.26
CA ALA A 123 -27.27 8.63 -19.41
C ALA A 123 -27.45 7.46 -20.40
N LEU A 124 -26.67 7.43 -21.49
CA LEU A 124 -26.70 6.31 -22.45
C LEU A 124 -26.27 4.99 -21.79
N VAL A 125 -25.26 5.05 -20.93
CA VAL A 125 -24.78 3.89 -20.15
C VAL A 125 -25.84 3.45 -19.13
N LEU A 126 -26.39 4.40 -18.38
CA LEU A 126 -27.40 4.13 -17.35
C LEU A 126 -28.69 3.56 -17.93
N GLN A 127 -29.11 3.98 -19.13
CA GLN A 127 -30.32 3.47 -19.77
C GLN A 127 -30.28 1.96 -19.96
N GLU A 128 -29.11 1.41 -20.29
CA GLU A 128 -28.95 -0.04 -20.45
C GLU A 128 -28.78 -0.75 -19.10
N LEU A 129 -27.95 -0.18 -18.21
CA LEU A 129 -27.68 -0.77 -16.90
C LEU A 129 -28.93 -0.84 -16.02
N GLN A 130 -29.78 0.20 -16.03
CA GLN A 130 -30.98 0.26 -15.19
C GLN A 130 -32.06 -0.77 -15.57
N LYS A 131 -31.96 -1.41 -16.74
CA LYS A 131 -32.85 -2.53 -17.11
C LYS A 131 -32.65 -3.74 -16.21
N THR A 132 -31.41 -3.96 -15.76
CA THR A 132 -31.02 -5.11 -14.92
C THR A 132 -30.69 -4.68 -13.49
N HIS A 133 -30.20 -3.44 -13.32
CA HIS A 133 -29.71 -2.88 -12.05
C HIS A 133 -30.30 -1.47 -11.80
N PRO A 134 -31.58 -1.36 -11.42
CA PRO A 134 -32.27 -0.07 -11.23
C PRO A 134 -31.72 0.77 -10.06
N GLU A 135 -30.96 0.17 -9.16
CA GLU A 135 -30.29 0.82 -8.03
C GLU A 135 -29.17 1.77 -8.45
N ILE A 136 -28.63 1.62 -9.67
CA ILE A 136 -27.49 2.40 -10.15
C ILE A 136 -27.97 3.78 -10.59
N SER A 137 -27.44 4.79 -9.90
CA SER A 137 -27.61 6.19 -10.23
C SER A 137 -26.36 6.76 -10.89
N TYR A 138 -26.49 7.94 -11.51
CA TYR A 138 -25.34 8.69 -12.01
C TYR A 138 -24.28 8.93 -10.92
N ASN A 139 -24.72 9.29 -9.71
CA ASN A 139 -23.80 9.62 -8.62
C ASN A 139 -23.01 8.39 -8.15
N SER A 140 -23.66 7.23 -8.03
CA SER A 140 -23.01 5.96 -7.67
C SER A 140 -22.12 5.43 -8.79
N LEU A 141 -22.44 5.71 -10.05
CA LEU A 141 -21.58 5.34 -11.17
C LEU A 141 -20.30 6.21 -11.18
N ILE A 142 -20.43 7.52 -11.02
CA ILE A 142 -19.29 8.44 -11.10
C ILE A 142 -18.40 8.37 -9.86
N SER A 143 -18.93 8.04 -8.67
CA SER A 143 -18.14 7.90 -7.44
C SER A 143 -17.06 6.84 -7.58
N ASP A 144 -17.40 5.73 -8.22
CA ASP A 144 -16.54 4.55 -8.31
C ASP A 144 -15.85 4.42 -9.68
N LEU A 145 -16.20 5.31 -10.63
CA LEU A 145 -15.53 5.43 -11.92
C LEU A 145 -14.29 6.30 -11.85
N LYS A 146 -13.16 5.73 -12.25
CA LYS A 146 -11.89 6.42 -12.40
C LYS A 146 -11.42 6.38 -13.86
N ILE A 147 -11.05 7.54 -14.38
CA ILE A 147 -10.53 7.68 -15.75
C ILE A 147 -9.20 8.42 -15.62
N THR A 148 -8.12 7.80 -16.08
CA THR A 148 -6.77 8.36 -15.93
C THR A 148 -5.94 8.15 -17.18
N ARG A 149 -5.05 9.10 -17.46
CA ARG A 149 -4.07 8.96 -18.54
C ARG A 149 -2.91 8.09 -18.08
N LEU A 150 -2.52 7.11 -18.90
CA LEU A 150 -1.35 6.28 -18.62
C LEU A 150 -0.06 7.02 -18.99
N GLY A 151 0.56 7.68 -18.01
CA GLY A 151 1.82 8.42 -18.18
C GLY A 151 1.70 9.53 -19.23
N LYS A 152 2.67 9.60 -20.15
CA LYS A 152 2.67 10.56 -21.28
C LYS A 152 2.19 9.93 -22.60
N THR A 153 1.34 8.90 -22.52
CA THR A 153 0.83 8.20 -23.71
C THR A 153 -0.48 8.81 -24.21
N LYS A 154 -1.00 8.31 -25.33
CA LYS A 154 -2.35 8.65 -25.83
C LYS A 154 -3.44 7.74 -25.27
N ILE A 155 -3.15 6.99 -24.21
CA ILE A 155 -4.04 5.95 -23.68
C ILE A 155 -4.72 6.46 -22.41
N LEU A 156 -6.04 6.35 -22.37
CA LEU A 156 -6.84 6.47 -21.15
C LEU A 156 -7.11 5.07 -20.60
N GLU A 157 -6.89 4.90 -19.30
CA GLU A 157 -7.32 3.75 -18.53
C GLU A 157 -8.59 4.13 -17.76
N ILE A 158 -9.63 3.35 -18.00
CA ILE A 158 -10.92 3.47 -17.34
C ILE A 158 -11.03 2.30 -16.38
N SER A 159 -11.28 2.58 -15.12
CA SER A 159 -11.46 1.56 -14.08
C SER A 159 -12.68 1.83 -13.23
N TYR A 160 -13.34 0.76 -12.83
CA TYR A 160 -14.50 0.79 -11.94
C TYR A 160 -14.27 -0.17 -10.77
N GLN A 161 -14.68 0.24 -9.56
CA GLN A 161 -14.50 -0.53 -8.33
C GLN A 161 -15.85 -0.80 -7.65
N GLY A 162 -15.94 -1.89 -6.90
CA GLY A 162 -17.18 -2.27 -6.22
C GLY A 162 -17.10 -3.64 -5.55
N ASN A 163 -18.18 -4.03 -4.88
CA ASN A 163 -18.22 -5.27 -4.09
C ASN A 163 -18.66 -6.50 -4.90
N ASP A 164 -19.32 -6.29 -6.04
CA ASP A 164 -19.82 -7.35 -6.91
C ASP A 164 -19.02 -7.40 -8.23
N PRO A 165 -18.22 -8.45 -8.47
CA PRO A 165 -17.39 -8.56 -9.66
C PRO A 165 -18.18 -8.69 -10.97
N ASP A 166 -19.35 -9.35 -10.95
CA ASP A 166 -20.17 -9.54 -12.15
C ASP A 166 -20.85 -8.22 -12.54
N LEU A 167 -21.31 -7.47 -11.55
CA LEU A 167 -21.84 -6.12 -11.78
C LEU A 167 -20.77 -5.18 -12.33
N ILE A 168 -19.57 -5.18 -11.74
CA ILE A 168 -18.44 -4.37 -12.21
C ILE A 168 -18.12 -4.66 -13.68
N LEU A 169 -18.06 -5.94 -14.07
CA LEU A 169 -17.80 -6.33 -15.46
C LEU A 169 -18.91 -5.84 -16.38
N THR A 170 -20.17 -5.94 -15.96
CA THR A 170 -21.33 -5.47 -16.73
C THR A 170 -21.26 -3.96 -16.96
N ILE A 171 -21.01 -3.18 -15.91
CA ILE A 171 -20.85 -1.72 -15.98
C ILE A 171 -19.71 -1.36 -16.93
N LEU A 172 -18.56 -2.03 -16.78
CA LEU A 172 -17.36 -1.71 -17.54
C LEU A 172 -17.50 -2.06 -19.03
N ASN A 173 -18.19 -3.16 -19.35
CA ASN A 173 -18.50 -3.54 -20.73
C ASN A 173 -19.45 -2.53 -21.38
N GLN A 174 -20.48 -2.08 -20.66
CA GLN A 174 -21.39 -1.05 -21.17
C GLN A 174 -20.66 0.27 -21.42
N LEU A 175 -19.79 0.69 -20.51
CA LEU A 175 -18.95 1.88 -20.68
C LEU A 175 -18.04 1.75 -21.92
N ALA A 176 -17.42 0.58 -22.12
CA ALA A 176 -16.56 0.34 -23.26
C ALA A 176 -17.32 0.46 -24.59
N GLU A 177 -18.54 -0.08 -24.67
CA GLU A 177 -19.37 0.00 -25.87
C GLU A 177 -19.80 1.45 -26.17
N VAL A 178 -20.30 2.19 -25.17
CA VAL A 178 -20.71 3.58 -25.35
C VAL A 178 -19.53 4.47 -25.72
N TYR A 179 -18.39 4.32 -25.07
CA TYR A 179 -17.19 5.12 -25.38
C TYR A 179 -16.61 4.79 -26.75
N LEU A 180 -16.64 3.53 -27.15
CA LEU A 180 -16.23 3.12 -28.49
C LEU A 180 -17.13 3.76 -29.55
N THR A 181 -18.45 3.69 -29.36
CA THR A 181 -19.44 4.28 -30.26
C THR A 181 -19.26 5.79 -30.37
N TYR A 182 -19.16 6.48 -29.24
CA TYR A 182 -18.90 7.92 -29.20
C TYR A 182 -17.61 8.29 -29.95
N SER A 183 -16.53 7.53 -29.76
CA SER A 183 -15.26 7.76 -30.45
C SER A 183 -15.32 7.54 -31.97
N LEU A 184 -16.30 6.78 -32.46
CA LEU A 184 -16.53 6.55 -33.88
C LEU A 184 -17.39 7.64 -34.51
N GLU A 185 -18.35 8.18 -33.77
CA GLU A 185 -19.24 9.26 -34.24
C GLU A 185 -18.53 10.62 -34.29
N GLU A 186 -17.56 10.86 -33.40
CA GLU A 186 -16.81 12.11 -33.33
C GLU A 186 -15.61 12.18 -34.30
N ARG A 187 -15.39 11.14 -35.12
CA ARG A 187 -14.37 11.11 -36.18
C ARG A 187 -14.84 11.80 -37.46
#